data_AF-A0A9P6BY86-F1
#
_entry.id   AF-A0A9P6BY86-F1
#
_cell.length_a   1.000
_cell.length_b   1.000
_cell.length_c   1.000
_cell.angle_alpha   90.00
_cell.angle_beta   90.00
_cell.angle_gamma   90.00
#
_symmetry.space_group_name_H-M   'P 1'
#
loop_
_entity.id
_entity.type
_entity.pdbx_description
1 polymer ?
#
loop_
_entity_poly.entity_id
_entity_poly.type
_entity_poly.pdbx_seq_one_letter_code
_entity_poly.pdbx_strand_id
1 'polypeptide(L)'
;MSGKGKAGKSSGGKAGADSKSTSRSAKAGLQFPVGRVHRLLKKGNYAQRVGAGAPVYLAAVLEYLAAEILELAGNAARDNKKQRIVPRHLQLAIRNDEELHKLLGNVVISQGGVVPHIAPELLPSKSGKGKKDEGDAKQANHSDQQRATSEPPDRPTGPLAIPVPAEDRDVVKVNNANATELKNACDDAVKRYLARPELFKQIHVHTDVRLGLGWLSVFVAGGTALYGWKIDFETSKPVVWAGVILYVVLTTIQTLYAYFIEGDTVFMGKRKTFSKRIITERISLSSKTQPATKPTKTKSTSTPPAYTLSIAYVRSTNAGKSLLAKGKTKVQRGYTAFFDEQGTMDQEAFEKWVGEAVEGAMDGKNA
;
A
#
# COMPACT_ATOMS: atom_id res chain seq x y z
N MET A 1 -31.74 76.66 -28.26
CA MET A 1 -30.49 76.10 -27.69
C MET A 1 -30.79 74.68 -27.20
N SER A 2 -30.07 73.72 -27.77
CA SER A 2 -29.65 72.42 -27.22
C SER A 2 -30.67 71.49 -26.53
N GLY A 3 -30.98 70.38 -27.20
CA GLY A 3 -31.54 69.18 -26.57
C GLY A 3 -30.48 68.33 -25.87
N LYS A 4 -30.88 67.68 -24.78
CA LYS A 4 -30.23 66.49 -24.18
C LYS A 4 -31.25 65.94 -23.18
N GLY A 5 -31.90 64.79 -23.39
CA GLY A 5 -31.31 63.50 -23.70
C GLY A 5 -31.37 62.66 -22.42
N LYS A 6 -32.53 62.03 -22.17
CA LYS A 6 -32.81 61.13 -21.06
C LYS A 6 -31.91 59.89 -21.18
N ALA A 7 -30.77 59.90 -20.48
CA ALA A 7 -29.86 58.76 -20.46
C ALA A 7 -30.43 57.65 -19.56
N GLY A 8 -31.11 56.70 -20.20
CA GLY A 8 -31.32 55.38 -19.63
C GLY A 8 -29.96 54.74 -19.38
N LYS A 9 -29.58 54.59 -18.10
CA LYS A 9 -28.42 53.81 -17.72
C LYS A 9 -28.85 52.35 -17.79
N SER A 10 -28.60 51.76 -18.96
CA SER A 10 -28.65 50.32 -19.19
C SER A 10 -27.90 49.61 -18.07
N SER A 11 -28.63 48.77 -17.35
CA SER A 11 -28.08 47.66 -16.62
C SER A 11 -27.25 46.84 -17.60
N GLY A 12 -25.93 47.04 -17.58
CA GLY A 12 -24.96 46.17 -18.23
C GLY A 12 -24.95 44.82 -17.52
N GLY A 13 -26.05 44.08 -17.68
CA GLY A 13 -26.11 42.65 -17.46
C GLY A 13 -25.20 42.02 -18.50
N LYS A 14 -23.91 41.94 -18.18
CA LYS A 14 -23.06 40.92 -18.76
C LYS A 14 -23.64 39.62 -18.19
N ALA A 15 -24.61 39.04 -18.91
CA ALA A 15 -24.95 37.63 -18.83
C ALA A 15 -23.65 36.91 -19.17
N GLY A 16 -22.79 36.76 -18.15
CA GLY A 16 -21.59 35.97 -18.22
C GLY A 16 -22.06 34.56 -18.49
N ALA A 17 -21.64 34.03 -19.63
CA ALA A 17 -21.78 32.63 -19.99
C ALA A 17 -21.73 31.76 -18.73
N ASP A 18 -22.67 30.82 -18.58
CA ASP A 18 -22.71 29.83 -17.51
C ASP A 18 -21.36 29.12 -17.39
N SER A 19 -20.43 29.74 -16.67
CA SER A 19 -19.17 29.12 -16.32
C SER A 19 -19.56 28.07 -15.31
N LYS A 20 -19.45 26.78 -15.66
CA LYS A 20 -19.68 25.67 -14.75
C LYS A 20 -18.95 25.97 -13.44
N SER A 21 -19.69 26.40 -12.42
CA SER A 21 -19.09 26.85 -11.17
C SER A 21 -18.58 25.61 -10.44
N THR A 22 -17.27 25.42 -10.43
CA THR A 22 -16.65 24.30 -9.71
C THR A 22 -16.78 24.54 -8.21
N SER A 23 -17.30 23.54 -7.49
CA SER A 23 -17.44 23.62 -6.04
C SER A 23 -16.06 23.70 -5.38
N ARG A 24 -15.98 24.34 -4.21
CA ARG A 24 -14.72 24.39 -3.44
C ARG A 24 -14.24 23.00 -3.01
N SER A 25 -15.16 22.06 -2.79
CA SER A 25 -14.85 20.66 -2.53
C SER A 25 -14.16 20.00 -3.73
N ALA A 26 -14.75 20.15 -4.93
CA ALA A 26 -14.16 19.61 -6.17
C ALA A 26 -12.79 20.22 -6.48
N LYS A 27 -12.61 21.54 -6.24
CA LYS A 27 -11.30 22.20 -6.40
C LYS A 27 -10.24 21.71 -5.41
N ALA A 28 -10.66 21.24 -4.23
CA ALA A 28 -9.78 20.72 -3.20
C ALA A 28 -9.61 19.19 -3.24
N GLY A 29 -10.31 18.48 -4.15
CA GLY A 29 -10.29 17.02 -4.22
C GLY A 29 -10.97 16.32 -3.03
N LEU A 30 -11.89 17.00 -2.35
CA LEU A 30 -12.57 16.47 -1.14
C LEU A 30 -14.00 16.03 -1.45
N GLN A 31 -14.43 14.91 -0.87
CA GLN A 31 -15.82 14.48 -0.86
C GLN A 31 -16.66 15.31 0.13
N PHE A 32 -16.05 15.77 1.23
CA PHE A 32 -16.71 16.55 2.26
C PHE A 32 -17.06 17.98 1.78
N PRO A 33 -18.20 18.54 2.22
CA PRO A 33 -18.70 19.83 1.72
C PRO A 33 -17.99 21.03 2.37
N VAL A 34 -16.87 21.48 1.78
CA VAL A 34 -16.08 22.65 2.21
C VAL A 34 -16.95 23.90 2.40
N GLY A 35 -17.92 24.13 1.50
CA GLY A 35 -18.83 25.27 1.60
C GLY A 35 -19.71 25.24 2.86
N ARG A 36 -20.15 24.04 3.26
CA ARG A 36 -20.94 23.83 4.47
C ARG A 36 -20.07 24.03 5.72
N VAL A 37 -18.86 23.48 5.73
CA VAL A 37 -17.90 23.66 6.84
C VAL A 37 -17.60 25.14 7.06
N HIS A 38 -17.34 25.91 6.01
CA HIS A 38 -17.14 27.36 6.13
C HIS A 38 -18.36 28.07 6.76
N ARG A 39 -19.57 27.76 6.29
CA ARG A 39 -20.79 28.34 6.85
C ARG A 39 -20.96 27.99 8.34
N LEU A 40 -20.66 26.76 8.74
CA LEU A 40 -20.71 26.32 10.13
C LEU A 40 -19.64 27.03 10.99
N LEU A 41 -18.43 27.20 10.49
CA LEU A 41 -17.37 27.95 11.18
C LEU A 41 -17.76 29.42 11.42
N LYS A 42 -18.42 30.08 10.45
CA LYS A 42 -18.92 31.44 10.63
C LYS A 42 -20.10 31.52 11.61
N LYS A 43 -21.01 30.54 11.57
CA LYS A 43 -22.18 30.51 12.47
C LYS A 43 -21.81 30.13 13.91
N GLY A 44 -20.71 29.40 14.10
CA GLY A 44 -20.28 28.88 15.40
C GLY A 44 -19.60 29.91 16.31
N ASN A 45 -19.45 31.18 15.89
CA ASN A 45 -18.84 32.26 16.69
C ASN A 45 -17.43 31.93 17.24
N TYR A 46 -16.65 31.10 16.56
CA TYR A 46 -15.29 30.74 16.99
C TYR A 46 -14.29 31.90 16.88
N ALA A 47 -14.49 32.79 15.89
CA ALA A 47 -13.65 33.97 15.66
C ALA A 47 -14.42 35.00 14.81
N GLN A 48 -14.01 36.27 14.88
CA GLN A 48 -14.61 37.35 14.08
C GLN A 48 -14.43 37.16 12.56
N ARG A 49 -13.33 36.52 12.14
CA ARG A 49 -13.04 36.23 10.73
C ARG A 49 -12.57 34.78 10.58
N VAL A 50 -12.98 34.15 9.49
CA VAL A 50 -12.56 32.79 9.12
C VAL A 50 -11.78 32.88 7.81
N GLY A 51 -10.51 32.46 7.83
CA GLY A 51 -9.66 32.44 6.65
C GLY A 51 -10.17 31.47 5.58
N ALA A 52 -9.88 31.73 4.31
CA ALA A 52 -10.39 30.93 3.19
C ALA A 52 -9.90 29.47 3.19
N GLY A 53 -8.70 29.21 3.72
CA GLY A 53 -8.10 27.87 3.81
C GLY A 53 -8.57 27.03 5.00
N ALA A 54 -9.01 27.67 6.09
CA ALA A 54 -9.48 26.98 7.30
C ALA A 54 -10.59 25.94 7.04
N PRO A 55 -11.66 26.25 6.27
CA PRO A 55 -12.70 25.26 5.99
C PRO A 55 -12.26 24.14 5.05
N VAL A 56 -11.22 24.35 4.23
CA VAL A 56 -10.66 23.31 3.37
C VAL A 56 -9.88 22.32 4.22
N TYR A 57 -8.99 22.83 5.08
CA TYR A 57 -8.18 22.02 5.98
C TYR A 57 -9.05 21.21 6.95
N LEU A 58 -10.02 21.86 7.60
CA LEU A 58 -10.92 21.17 8.51
C LEU A 58 -11.78 20.12 7.80
N ALA A 59 -12.27 20.40 6.58
CA ALA A 59 -13.01 19.40 5.80
C ALA A 59 -12.14 18.18 5.47
N ALA A 60 -10.88 18.38 5.10
CA ALA A 60 -9.94 17.30 4.84
C ALA A 60 -9.68 16.43 6.08
N VAL A 61 -9.47 17.05 7.25
CA VAL A 61 -9.28 16.32 8.51
C VAL A 61 -10.54 15.52 8.90
N LEU A 62 -11.72 16.12 8.75
CA LEU A 62 -12.99 15.42 9.02
C LEU A 62 -13.23 14.26 8.06
N GLU A 63 -12.86 14.42 6.78
CA GLU A 63 -12.95 13.37 5.77
C GLU A 63 -11.99 12.22 6.08
N TYR A 64 -10.75 12.53 6.46
CA TYR A 64 -9.76 11.55 6.88
C TYR A 64 -10.23 10.73 8.08
N LEU A 65 -10.67 11.39 9.16
CA LEU A 65 -11.17 10.70 10.35
C LEU A 65 -12.42 9.84 10.05
N ALA A 66 -13.30 10.31 9.19
CA ALA A 66 -14.47 9.54 8.77
C ALA A 66 -14.07 8.31 7.95
N ALA A 67 -13.11 8.45 7.04
CA ALA A 67 -12.59 7.33 6.25
C ALA A 67 -11.95 6.26 7.14
N GLU A 68 -11.08 6.66 8.07
CA GLU A 68 -10.40 5.75 9.00
C GLU A 68 -11.40 4.94 9.85
N ILE A 69 -12.39 5.62 10.44
CA ILE A 69 -13.43 4.94 11.24
C ILE A 69 -14.27 3.99 10.37
N LEU A 70 -14.60 4.39 9.14
CA LEU A 70 -15.38 3.57 8.21
C LEU A 70 -14.60 2.36 7.68
N GLU A 71 -13.30 2.48 7.47
CA GLU A 71 -12.42 1.39 7.07
C GLU A 71 -12.36 0.32 8.15
N LEU A 72 -12.04 0.71 9.39
CA LEU A 72 -11.98 -0.21 10.52
C LEU A 72 -13.35 -0.82 10.85
N ALA A 73 -14.43 -0.02 10.78
CA ALA A 73 -15.78 -0.53 11.00
C ALA A 73 -16.27 -1.43 9.85
N GLY A 74 -15.80 -1.19 8.62
CA GLY A 74 -16.01 -2.05 7.46
C GLY A 74 -15.35 -3.41 7.67
N ASN A 75 -14.09 -3.42 8.13
CA ASN A 75 -13.38 -4.64 8.50
C ASN A 75 -14.12 -5.41 9.60
N ALA A 76 -14.53 -4.72 10.68
CA ALA A 76 -15.32 -5.33 11.75
C ALA A 76 -16.69 -5.87 11.27
N ALA A 77 -17.32 -5.23 10.27
CA ALA A 77 -18.56 -5.74 9.67
C ALA A 77 -18.31 -7.02 8.88
N ARG A 78 -17.22 -7.02 8.09
CA ARG A 78 -16.78 -8.13 7.27
C ARG A 78 -16.41 -9.35 8.10
N ASP A 79 -15.69 -9.16 9.21
CA ASP A 79 -15.32 -10.22 10.16
C ASP A 79 -16.56 -10.88 10.77
N ASN A 80 -17.62 -10.09 10.99
CA ASN A 80 -18.93 -10.58 11.43
C ASN A 80 -19.81 -11.12 10.30
N LYS A 81 -19.25 -11.27 9.09
CA LYS A 81 -19.94 -11.75 7.87
C LYS A 81 -21.18 -10.91 7.53
N LYS A 82 -21.10 -9.59 7.74
CA LYS A 82 -22.15 -8.62 7.42
C LYS A 82 -21.64 -7.62 6.39
N GLN A 83 -22.48 -7.31 5.40
CA GLN A 83 -22.19 -6.29 4.39
C GLN A 83 -22.55 -4.86 4.84
N ARG A 84 -23.29 -4.71 5.95
CA ARG A 84 -23.75 -3.41 6.47
C ARG A 84 -23.06 -3.10 7.79
N ILE A 85 -22.48 -1.90 7.89
CA ILE A 85 -21.96 -1.35 9.13
C ILE A 85 -23.14 -1.04 10.08
N VAL A 86 -23.06 -1.55 11.31
CA VAL A 86 -24.01 -1.25 12.40
C VAL A 86 -23.24 -0.67 13.59
N PRO A 87 -23.90 -0.05 14.59
CA PRO A 87 -23.21 0.59 15.71
C PRO A 87 -22.24 -0.31 16.48
N ARG A 88 -22.50 -1.63 16.53
CA ARG A 88 -21.58 -2.62 17.09
C ARG A 88 -20.22 -2.62 16.38
N HIS A 89 -20.19 -2.52 15.05
CA HIS A 89 -18.94 -2.51 14.28
C HIS A 89 -18.15 -1.24 14.53
N LEU A 90 -18.82 -0.08 14.64
CA LEU A 90 -18.19 1.19 15.01
C LEU A 90 -17.56 1.11 16.40
N GLN A 91 -18.27 0.52 17.37
CA GLN A 91 -17.75 0.35 18.73
C GLN A 91 -16.53 -0.57 18.77
N LEU A 92 -16.56 -1.70 18.06
CA LEU A 92 -15.42 -2.61 18.00
C LEU A 92 -14.21 -1.97 17.33
N ALA A 93 -14.41 -1.27 16.20
CA ALA A 93 -13.37 -0.54 15.50
C ALA A 93 -12.70 0.52 16.39
N ILE A 94 -13.51 1.39 17.01
CA ILE A 94 -13.00 2.50 17.82
C ILE A 94 -12.33 2.02 19.11
N ARG A 95 -12.81 0.93 19.73
CA ARG A 95 -12.26 0.47 21.01
C ARG A 95 -11.05 -0.44 20.87
N ASN A 96 -10.85 -1.07 19.71
CA ASN A 96 -9.67 -1.88 19.41
C ASN A 96 -8.51 -1.09 18.81
N ASP A 97 -8.76 0.12 18.33
CA ASP A 97 -7.72 1.04 17.85
C ASP A 97 -7.28 2.01 18.97
N GLU A 98 -5.97 2.12 19.20
CA GLU A 98 -5.42 2.91 20.33
C GLU A 98 -5.69 4.42 20.17
N GLU A 99 -5.57 4.95 18.95
CA GLU A 99 -5.68 6.38 18.69
C GLU A 99 -7.14 6.83 18.73
N LEU A 100 -8.04 6.09 18.10
CA LEU A 100 -9.48 6.33 18.11
C LEU A 100 -10.08 6.09 19.50
N HIS A 101 -9.61 5.07 20.23
CA HIS A 101 -10.05 4.85 21.62
C HIS A 101 -9.70 6.05 22.49
N LYS A 102 -8.51 6.62 22.31
CA LYS A 102 -8.08 7.81 23.04
C LYS A 102 -8.87 9.04 22.63
N LEU A 103 -9.07 9.26 21.32
CA LEU A 103 -9.81 10.39 20.78
C LEU A 103 -11.29 10.38 21.22
N LEU A 104 -11.90 9.20 21.26
CA LEU A 104 -13.33 8.99 21.56
C LEU A 104 -13.56 8.34 22.93
N GLY A 105 -12.60 8.47 23.86
CA GLY A 105 -12.63 7.81 25.17
C GLY A 105 -13.94 8.07 25.93
N ASN A 106 -14.35 9.33 25.95
CA ASN A 106 -15.54 9.83 26.67
C ASN A 106 -16.82 9.86 25.81
N VAL A 107 -16.80 9.26 24.62
CA VAL A 107 -17.98 9.21 23.73
C VAL A 107 -18.69 7.87 23.88
N VAL A 108 -20.01 7.92 24.05
CA VAL A 108 -20.87 6.73 24.13
C VAL A 108 -21.49 6.45 22.77
N ILE A 109 -21.20 5.28 22.20
CA ILE A 109 -21.82 4.81 20.96
C ILE A 109 -23.09 4.06 21.30
N SER A 110 -24.23 4.68 21.00
CA SER A 110 -25.55 4.06 21.18
C SER A 110 -25.62 2.74 20.41
N GLN A 111 -26.12 1.67 21.05
CA GLN A 111 -26.20 0.31 20.46
C GLN A 111 -24.84 -0.33 20.11
N GLY A 112 -23.72 0.19 20.64
CA GLY A 112 -22.38 -0.35 20.39
C GLY A 112 -22.00 -1.56 21.25
N GLY A 113 -22.54 -1.66 22.47
CA GLY A 113 -22.11 -2.65 23.47
C GLY A 113 -20.65 -2.44 23.92
N VAL A 114 -19.99 -3.50 24.39
CA VAL A 114 -18.60 -3.45 24.87
C VAL A 114 -17.69 -4.46 24.15
N VAL A 115 -16.39 -4.21 24.12
CA VAL A 115 -15.42 -5.20 23.60
C VAL A 115 -15.47 -6.43 24.50
N PRO A 116 -15.59 -7.66 23.94
CA PRO A 116 -15.58 -8.87 24.74
C PRO A 116 -14.28 -9.00 25.53
N HIS A 117 -14.38 -8.99 26.86
CA HIS A 117 -13.24 -9.17 27.75
C HIS A 117 -13.71 -9.85 29.02
N ILE A 118 -13.05 -10.95 29.39
CA ILE A 118 -13.28 -11.67 30.65
C ILE A 118 -11.96 -11.63 31.42
N ALA A 119 -12.00 -11.07 32.63
CA ALA A 119 -10.83 -11.02 33.50
C ALA A 119 -10.34 -12.45 33.79
N PRO A 120 -9.03 -12.75 33.73
CA PRO A 120 -8.50 -14.10 33.91
C PRO A 120 -8.94 -14.77 35.21
N GLU A 121 -9.21 -13.98 36.26
CA GLU A 121 -9.70 -14.43 37.57
C GLU A 121 -11.11 -15.02 37.51
N LEU A 122 -11.89 -14.65 36.50
CA LEU A 122 -13.26 -15.14 36.27
C LEU A 122 -13.28 -16.41 35.39
N LEU A 123 -12.12 -16.83 34.86
CA LEU A 123 -12.03 -18.07 34.11
C LEU A 123 -12.08 -19.26 35.07
N PRO A 124 -12.74 -20.36 34.70
CA PRO A 124 -12.79 -21.55 35.55
C PRO A 124 -11.37 -22.02 35.85
N SER A 125 -11.07 -22.23 37.14
CA SER A 125 -9.80 -22.85 37.54
C SER A 125 -9.70 -24.21 36.88
N LYS A 126 -8.58 -24.51 36.21
CA LYS A 126 -8.33 -25.85 35.64
C LYS A 126 -8.30 -26.90 36.76
N SER A 127 -9.45 -27.46 37.10
CA SER A 127 -9.60 -28.64 37.93
C SER A 127 -10.28 -29.73 37.12
N GLY A 128 -9.58 -30.85 36.88
CA GLY A 128 -10.22 -32.11 36.49
C GLY A 128 -9.76 -32.68 35.16
N LYS A 129 -8.63 -33.39 35.17
CA LYS A 129 -8.34 -34.45 34.21
C LYS A 129 -9.03 -35.72 34.74
N GLY A 130 -10.01 -36.26 34.01
CA GLY A 130 -10.42 -37.67 34.05
C GLY A 130 -11.79 -38.00 34.64
N LYS A 131 -12.74 -38.42 33.78
CA LYS A 131 -13.26 -39.80 33.72
C LYS A 131 -14.18 -39.98 32.50
N LYS A 132 -14.09 -41.17 31.92
CA LYS A 132 -14.95 -41.72 30.86
C LYS A 132 -16.41 -41.74 31.31
N ASP A 133 -17.33 -41.61 30.35
CA ASP A 133 -18.43 -42.57 30.19
C ASP A 133 -18.92 -42.58 28.73
N GLU A 134 -18.97 -43.80 28.18
CA GLU A 134 -19.68 -44.19 26.96
C GLU A 134 -21.18 -44.31 27.28
N GLY A 135 -22.05 -44.02 26.31
CA GLY A 135 -23.49 -44.30 26.47
C GLY A 135 -24.42 -43.66 25.45
N ASP A 136 -24.38 -44.19 24.23
CA ASP A 136 -25.50 -44.52 23.33
C ASP A 136 -26.76 -43.62 23.18
N ALA A 137 -27.00 -43.17 21.93
CA ALA A 137 -28.27 -43.28 21.17
C ALA A 137 -28.17 -42.34 19.93
N LYS A 138 -27.89 -42.88 18.72
CA LYS A 138 -28.87 -43.25 17.67
C LYS A 138 -29.75 -42.08 17.19
N GLN A 139 -29.99 -41.81 15.91
CA GLN A 139 -29.65 -42.40 14.61
C GLN A 139 -30.41 -41.58 13.54
N ALA A 140 -29.85 -41.48 12.32
CA ALA A 140 -30.49 -41.34 10.99
C ALA A 140 -29.71 -40.34 10.10
N ASN A 141 -28.68 -40.75 9.35
CA ASN A 141 -28.64 -41.46 8.04
C ASN A 141 -29.30 -40.73 6.85
N HIS A 142 -28.47 -40.27 5.91
CA HIS A 142 -28.30 -40.79 4.53
C HIS A 142 -27.29 -39.85 3.80
N SER A 143 -26.01 -40.19 3.70
CA SER A 143 -25.33 -40.93 2.61
C SER A 143 -25.53 -40.34 1.20
N ASP A 144 -24.45 -39.81 0.62
CA ASP A 144 -23.95 -40.32 -0.66
C ASP A 144 -22.45 -40.06 -0.82
N GLN A 145 -21.77 -41.10 -1.31
CA GLN A 145 -20.33 -41.22 -1.50
C GLN A 145 -19.88 -40.47 -2.76
N GLN A 146 -18.68 -39.86 -2.72
CA GLN A 146 -17.64 -40.23 -3.68
C GLN A 146 -16.22 -39.74 -3.33
N ARG A 147 -15.38 -40.75 -3.12
CA ARG A 147 -14.01 -40.92 -3.64
C ARG A 147 -12.88 -40.07 -3.05
N ALA A 148 -12.12 -40.75 -2.19
CA ALA A 148 -10.78 -40.39 -1.78
C ALA A 148 -9.81 -40.29 -2.97
N THR A 149 -9.07 -39.19 -3.03
CA THR A 149 -7.67 -39.16 -3.46
C THR A 149 -6.84 -38.63 -2.30
N SER A 150 -5.86 -39.42 -1.92
CA SER A 150 -4.90 -39.21 -0.84
C SER A 150 -4.04 -37.97 -1.03
N GLU A 151 -4.03 -37.06 -0.06
CA GLU A 151 -2.93 -36.11 0.17
C GLU A 151 -2.41 -36.24 1.62
N PRO A 152 -1.10 -36.06 1.87
CA PRO A 152 -0.47 -36.38 3.16
C PRO A 152 -0.74 -35.32 4.24
N PRO A 153 -0.56 -35.66 5.53
CA PRO A 153 -1.04 -34.86 6.65
C PRO A 153 -0.15 -33.66 6.98
N ASP A 154 -0.79 -32.60 7.47
CA ASP A 154 -0.27 -31.54 8.33
C ASP A 154 1.03 -30.82 7.88
N ARG A 155 0.88 -29.85 6.99
CA ARG A 155 1.72 -28.65 6.97
C ARG A 155 0.93 -27.47 7.52
N PRO A 156 1.45 -26.68 8.48
CA PRO A 156 0.84 -25.40 8.80
C PRO A 156 0.88 -24.56 7.53
N THR A 157 -0.28 -24.20 7.00
CA THR A 157 -0.44 -23.24 5.91
C THR A 157 0.28 -21.96 6.33
N GLY A 158 1.42 -21.66 5.71
CA GLY A 158 2.16 -20.46 6.01
C GLY A 158 1.31 -19.21 5.70
N PRO A 159 1.63 -18.04 6.28
CA PRO A 159 0.92 -16.78 6.02
C PRO A 159 0.94 -16.35 4.54
N LEU A 160 1.73 -17.02 3.70
CA LEU A 160 1.79 -16.88 2.23
C LEU A 160 0.63 -17.59 1.51
N ALA A 161 -0.11 -18.49 2.17
CA ALA A 161 -1.18 -19.26 1.54
C ALA A 161 -2.57 -18.64 1.72
N ILE A 162 -2.68 -17.48 2.39
CA ILE A 162 -3.98 -16.83 2.63
C ILE A 162 -4.41 -16.10 1.35
N PRO A 163 -5.44 -16.59 0.63
CA PRO A 163 -5.90 -15.97 -0.60
C PRO A 163 -6.54 -14.62 -0.28
N VAL A 164 -6.17 -13.56 -1.00
CA VAL A 164 -6.91 -12.29 -0.93
C VAL A 164 -8.31 -12.53 -1.45
N PRO A 165 -9.36 -12.14 -0.73
CA PRO A 165 -10.72 -12.20 -1.27
C PRO A 165 -10.80 -11.37 -2.57
N ALA A 166 -11.45 -11.91 -3.59
CA ALA A 166 -11.53 -11.28 -4.92
C ALA A 166 -12.10 -9.84 -4.92
N GLU A 167 -12.82 -9.46 -3.85
CA GLU A 167 -13.49 -8.18 -3.70
C GLU A 167 -12.55 -7.00 -3.35
N ASP A 168 -11.30 -7.25 -2.92
CA ASP A 168 -10.29 -6.20 -2.63
C ASP A 168 -9.24 -6.03 -3.73
N ARG A 169 -9.43 -6.73 -4.87
CA ARG A 169 -8.48 -6.74 -5.98
C ARG A 169 -8.87 -5.69 -7.02
N ASP A 170 -8.08 -4.63 -7.11
CA ASP A 170 -8.18 -3.67 -8.21
C ASP A 170 -7.88 -4.40 -9.52
N VAL A 171 -8.73 -4.24 -10.54
CA VAL A 171 -8.51 -4.86 -11.85
C VAL A 171 -7.28 -4.21 -12.51
N VAL A 172 -6.16 -4.94 -12.55
CA VAL A 172 -4.93 -4.50 -13.21
C VAL A 172 -5.05 -4.83 -14.69
N LYS A 173 -5.27 -3.80 -15.52
CA LYS A 173 -5.33 -3.90 -16.98
C LYS A 173 -4.13 -3.20 -17.60
N VAL A 174 -3.42 -3.90 -18.47
CA VAL A 174 -2.21 -3.41 -19.15
C VAL A 174 -2.26 -3.66 -20.64
N ASN A 175 -1.40 -2.99 -21.40
CA ASN A 175 -1.22 -3.29 -22.81
C ASN A 175 -0.30 -4.51 -22.99
N ASN A 176 -0.85 -5.62 -23.47
CA ASN A 176 -0.12 -6.86 -23.72
C ASN A 176 1.02 -6.73 -24.74
N ALA A 177 0.98 -5.71 -25.60
CA ALA A 177 2.06 -5.45 -26.55
C ALA A 177 3.27 -4.75 -25.90
N ASN A 178 3.13 -4.17 -24.70
CA ASN A 178 4.19 -3.45 -24.01
C ASN A 178 4.78 -4.29 -22.88
N ALA A 179 5.94 -4.91 -23.14
CA ALA A 179 6.66 -5.73 -22.17
C ALA A 179 7.08 -4.97 -20.90
N THR A 180 7.27 -3.65 -20.99
CA THR A 180 7.60 -2.80 -19.84
C THR A 180 6.38 -2.64 -18.92
N GLU A 181 5.19 -2.45 -19.47
CA GLU A 181 3.95 -2.37 -18.68
C GLU A 181 3.62 -3.70 -18.00
N LEU A 182 3.78 -4.82 -18.73
CA LEU A 182 3.63 -6.17 -18.18
C LEU A 182 4.59 -6.41 -17.00
N LYS A 183 5.87 -6.03 -17.14
CA LYS A 183 6.85 -6.11 -16.05
C LYS A 183 6.44 -5.25 -14.86
N ASN A 184 6.06 -4.00 -15.09
CA ASN A 184 5.71 -3.07 -14.03
C ASN A 184 4.49 -3.55 -13.24
N ALA A 185 3.47 -4.09 -13.93
CA ALA A 185 2.30 -4.68 -13.28
C ALA A 185 2.66 -5.90 -12.42
N CYS A 186 3.53 -6.79 -12.93
CA CYS A 186 4.05 -7.90 -12.13
C CYS A 186 4.86 -7.41 -10.91
N ASP A 187 5.73 -6.42 -11.09
CA ASP A 187 6.54 -5.85 -10.01
C ASP A 187 5.68 -5.24 -8.90
N ASP A 188 4.63 -4.51 -9.27
CA ASP A 188 3.73 -3.87 -8.32
C ASP A 188 2.83 -4.90 -7.61
N ALA A 189 2.38 -5.94 -8.31
CA ALA A 189 1.69 -7.08 -7.69
C ALA A 189 2.58 -7.81 -6.66
N VAL A 190 3.87 -8.05 -6.99
CA VAL A 190 4.83 -8.64 -6.02
C VAL A 190 4.98 -7.76 -4.78
N LYS A 191 5.13 -6.45 -4.95
CA LYS A 191 5.26 -5.52 -3.82
C LYS A 191 4.01 -5.55 -2.96
N ARG A 192 2.82 -5.44 -3.56
CA ARG A 192 1.53 -5.46 -2.84
C ARG A 192 1.33 -6.78 -2.08
N TYR A 193 1.68 -7.89 -2.70
CA TYR A 193 1.61 -9.22 -2.08
C TYR A 193 2.53 -9.34 -0.86
N LEU A 194 3.80 -8.96 -0.99
CA LEU A 194 4.81 -9.17 0.06
C LEU A 194 4.84 -8.07 1.13
N ALA A 195 4.35 -6.87 0.84
CA ALA A 195 4.29 -5.75 1.79
C ALA A 195 3.18 -5.89 2.83
N ARG A 196 2.41 -6.99 2.81
CA ARG A 196 1.41 -7.27 3.83
C ARG A 196 2.07 -7.31 5.22
N PRO A 197 1.45 -6.69 6.24
CA PRO A 197 2.04 -6.54 7.57
C PRO A 197 2.37 -7.89 8.23
N GLU A 198 1.61 -8.94 7.88
CA GLU A 198 1.81 -10.32 8.36
C GLU A 198 3.01 -11.04 7.72
N LEU A 199 3.54 -10.55 6.59
CA LEU A 199 4.60 -11.21 5.84
C LEU A 199 5.95 -10.53 6.08
N PHE A 200 6.17 -9.33 5.53
CA PHE A 200 7.43 -8.62 5.61
C PHE A 200 7.22 -7.11 5.72
N LYS A 201 7.93 -6.47 6.65
CA LYS A 201 8.04 -5.00 6.65
C LYS A 201 8.99 -4.58 5.53
N GLN A 202 8.49 -3.76 4.61
CA GLN A 202 9.30 -3.23 3.51
C GLN A 202 10.46 -2.40 4.04
N ILE A 203 11.64 -2.59 3.45
CA ILE A 203 12.84 -1.79 3.70
C ILE A 203 12.99 -0.79 2.56
N HIS A 204 13.00 0.51 2.88
CA HIS A 204 13.07 1.60 1.91
C HIS A 204 14.47 2.21 1.75
N VAL A 205 15.53 1.49 2.10
CA VAL A 205 16.91 2.04 2.11
C VAL A 205 17.30 2.71 0.80
N HIS A 206 16.99 2.10 -0.35
CA HIS A 206 17.27 2.68 -1.66
C HIS A 206 16.48 3.98 -1.89
N THR A 207 15.19 3.97 -1.57
CA THR A 207 14.34 5.17 -1.61
C THR A 207 14.85 6.27 -0.68
N ASP A 208 15.26 5.93 0.54
CA ASP A 208 15.78 6.89 1.53
C ASP A 208 17.10 7.51 1.07
N VAL A 209 18.01 6.71 0.49
CA VAL A 209 19.27 7.21 -0.08
C VAL A 209 19.00 8.14 -1.25
N ARG A 210 18.07 7.79 -2.14
CA ARG A 210 17.68 8.62 -3.28
C ARG A 210 17.01 9.92 -2.84
N LEU A 211 16.16 9.85 -1.83
CA LEU A 211 15.51 10.99 -1.21
C LEU A 211 16.56 11.93 -0.59
N GLY A 212 17.52 11.38 0.17
CA GLY A 212 18.60 12.15 0.79
C GLY A 212 19.49 12.85 -0.23
N LEU A 213 19.97 12.13 -1.27
CA LEU A 213 20.78 12.72 -2.34
C LEU A 213 20.00 13.78 -3.14
N GLY A 214 18.72 13.54 -3.41
CA GLY A 214 17.85 14.48 -4.12
C GLY A 214 17.63 15.77 -3.33
N TRP A 215 17.28 15.67 -2.05
CA TRP A 215 17.12 16.85 -1.19
C TRP A 215 18.41 17.64 -1.02
N LEU A 216 19.55 16.95 -0.86
CA LEU A 216 20.85 17.61 -0.78
C LEU A 216 21.13 18.42 -2.06
N SER A 217 20.84 17.85 -3.23
CA SER A 217 20.98 18.53 -4.51
C SER A 217 20.09 19.79 -4.60
N VAL A 218 18.84 19.70 -4.14
CA VAL A 218 17.90 20.84 -4.09
C VAL A 218 18.37 21.93 -3.11
N PHE A 219 18.88 21.56 -1.94
CA PHE A 219 19.43 22.53 -0.97
C PHE A 219 20.67 23.24 -1.51
N VAL A 220 21.55 22.52 -2.22
CA VAL A 220 22.72 23.11 -2.89
C VAL A 220 22.26 24.12 -3.94
N ALA A 221 21.30 23.76 -4.79
CA ALA A 221 20.75 24.64 -5.82
C ALA A 221 20.05 25.87 -5.22
N GLY A 222 19.21 25.68 -4.19
CA GLY A 222 18.54 26.77 -3.49
C GLY A 222 19.52 27.69 -2.78
N GLY A 223 20.55 27.14 -2.13
CA GLY A 223 21.61 27.90 -1.47
C GLY A 223 22.44 28.73 -2.44
N THR A 224 22.81 28.17 -3.60
CA THR A 224 23.51 28.93 -4.64
C THR A 224 22.65 30.01 -5.26
N ALA A 225 21.36 29.74 -5.49
CA ALA A 225 20.42 30.74 -5.99
C ALA A 225 20.23 31.89 -4.99
N LEU A 226 20.08 31.60 -3.70
CA LEU A 226 19.97 32.61 -2.64
C LEU A 226 21.25 33.43 -2.49
N TYR A 227 22.42 32.80 -2.61
CA TYR A 227 23.71 33.48 -2.56
C TYR A 227 23.88 34.45 -3.74
N GLY A 228 23.58 33.99 -4.96
CA GLY A 228 23.60 34.84 -6.15
C GLY A 228 22.55 35.94 -6.15
N TRP A 229 21.45 35.80 -5.39
CA TRP A 229 20.46 36.86 -5.22
C TRP A 229 20.92 37.97 -4.24
N LYS A 230 21.74 37.63 -3.24
CA LYS A 230 22.19 38.59 -2.21
C LYS A 230 23.47 39.34 -2.56
N ILE A 231 24.30 38.81 -3.45
CA ILE A 231 25.64 39.31 -3.74
C ILE A 231 25.74 39.71 -5.21
N ASP A 232 26.54 40.74 -5.49
CA ASP A 232 26.78 41.20 -6.85
C ASP A 232 27.31 40.09 -7.76
N PHE A 233 26.70 40.01 -8.95
CA PHE A 233 26.87 38.94 -9.91
C PHE A 233 28.33 38.61 -10.22
N GLU A 234 29.19 39.62 -10.37
CA GLU A 234 30.60 39.45 -10.70
C GLU A 234 31.39 38.70 -9.61
N THR A 235 31.08 38.94 -8.34
CA THR A 235 31.74 38.27 -7.22
C THR A 235 31.12 36.90 -6.90
N SER A 236 29.84 36.71 -7.23
CA SER A 236 29.14 35.44 -6.98
C SER A 236 29.43 34.35 -8.00
N LYS A 237 29.88 34.71 -9.22
CA LYS A 237 30.20 33.79 -10.32
C LYS A 237 30.95 32.50 -9.89
N PRO A 238 32.11 32.57 -9.22
CA PRO A 238 32.87 31.37 -8.86
C PRO A 238 32.10 30.45 -7.89
N VAL A 239 31.36 31.02 -6.94
CA VAL A 239 30.57 30.26 -5.96
C VAL A 239 29.36 29.60 -6.63
N VAL A 240 28.71 30.31 -7.56
CA VAL A 240 27.60 29.76 -8.36
C VAL A 240 28.08 28.60 -9.22
N TRP A 241 29.22 28.74 -9.91
CA TRP A 241 29.83 27.64 -10.67
C TRP A 241 30.17 26.44 -9.80
N ALA A 242 30.75 26.66 -8.61
CA ALA A 242 31.03 25.59 -7.67
C ALA A 242 29.77 24.83 -7.24
N GLY A 243 28.66 25.54 -6.96
CA GLY A 243 27.40 24.89 -6.60
C GLY A 243 26.73 24.16 -7.76
N VAL A 244 26.82 24.67 -8.99
CA VAL A 244 26.33 23.96 -10.19
C VAL A 244 27.12 22.67 -10.41
N ILE A 245 28.45 22.71 -10.27
CA ILE A 245 29.29 21.51 -10.37
C ILE A 245 28.90 20.49 -9.30
N LEU A 246 28.72 20.94 -8.04
CA LEU A 246 28.30 20.07 -6.95
C LEU A 246 26.92 19.45 -7.21
N TYR A 247 25.96 20.22 -7.74
CA TYR A 247 24.64 19.72 -8.14
C TYR A 247 24.75 18.64 -9.22
N VAL A 248 25.57 18.84 -10.25
CA VAL A 248 25.79 17.86 -11.32
C VAL A 248 26.44 16.59 -10.78
N VAL A 249 27.42 16.71 -9.90
CA VAL A 249 28.08 15.56 -9.25
C VAL A 249 27.08 14.77 -8.41
N LEU A 250 26.30 15.42 -7.55
CA LEU A 250 25.29 14.76 -6.72
C LEU A 250 24.23 14.06 -7.56
N THR A 251 23.77 14.70 -8.63
CA THR A 251 22.78 14.13 -9.57
C THR A 251 23.37 12.93 -10.33
N THR A 252 24.66 13.01 -10.69
CA THR A 252 25.38 11.89 -11.33
C THR A 252 25.53 10.72 -10.37
N ILE A 253 25.95 10.96 -9.12
CA ILE A 253 26.05 9.92 -8.07
C ILE A 253 24.68 9.27 -7.84
N GLN A 254 23.61 10.06 -7.74
CA GLN A 254 22.25 9.54 -7.61
C GLN A 254 21.85 8.65 -8.80
N THR A 255 22.22 9.06 -10.01
CA THR A 255 21.93 8.28 -11.24
C THR A 255 22.73 6.98 -11.27
N LEU A 256 24.02 7.03 -10.92
CA LEU A 256 24.89 5.85 -10.83
C LEU A 256 24.41 4.88 -9.73
N TYR A 257 23.98 5.41 -8.58
CA TYR A 257 23.40 4.60 -7.50
C TYR A 257 22.15 3.85 -7.97
N ALA A 258 21.22 4.54 -8.64
CA ALA A 258 20.02 3.92 -9.20
C ALA A 258 20.37 2.84 -10.24
N TYR A 259 21.35 3.10 -11.11
CA TYR A 259 21.73 2.17 -12.17
C TYR A 259 22.49 0.93 -11.66
N PHE A 260 23.47 1.10 -10.76
CA PHE A 260 24.36 0.01 -10.33
C PHE A 260 23.90 -0.70 -9.06
N ILE A 261 23.25 0.01 -8.13
CA ILE A 261 22.92 -0.51 -6.80
C ILE A 261 21.43 -0.87 -6.68
N GLU A 262 20.52 -0.03 -7.18
CA GLU A 262 19.09 -0.35 -7.18
C GLU A 262 18.76 -1.38 -8.27
N GLY A 263 19.26 -1.16 -9.49
CA GLY A 263 19.20 -2.09 -10.62
C GLY A 263 17.82 -2.72 -10.79
N ASP A 264 17.77 -4.06 -10.70
CA ASP A 264 16.56 -4.85 -10.89
C ASP A 264 15.79 -5.16 -9.60
N THR A 265 16.14 -4.51 -8.48
CA THR A 265 15.58 -4.85 -7.16
C THR A 265 14.15 -4.33 -7.04
N VAL A 266 13.20 -5.26 -6.93
CA VAL A 266 11.76 -4.96 -6.90
C VAL A 266 11.26 -4.79 -5.48
N PHE A 267 11.76 -5.61 -4.56
CA PHE A 267 11.28 -5.63 -3.17
C PHE A 267 12.38 -6.06 -2.20
N MET A 268 12.48 -5.34 -1.08
CA MET A 268 13.29 -5.73 0.06
C MET A 268 12.41 -5.78 1.30
N GLY A 269 12.35 -6.94 1.94
CA GLY A 269 11.54 -7.17 3.12
C GLY A 269 12.38 -7.58 4.32
N LYS A 270 11.97 -7.16 5.52
CA LYS A 270 12.53 -7.64 6.79
C LYS A 270 11.41 -8.01 7.74
N ARG A 271 11.54 -9.16 8.37
CA ARG A 271 10.69 -9.55 9.50
C ARG A 271 11.54 -10.00 10.68
N LYS A 272 11.05 -9.72 11.88
CA LYS A 272 11.67 -10.16 13.12
C LYS A 272 10.72 -11.15 13.78
N THR A 273 11.21 -12.35 14.04
CA THR A 273 10.44 -13.40 14.69
C THR A 273 11.12 -13.76 16.01
N PHE A 274 10.33 -14.02 17.04
CA PHE A 274 10.84 -14.46 18.33
C PHE A 274 10.62 -15.97 18.48
N SER A 275 11.72 -16.73 18.53
CA SER A 275 11.66 -18.17 18.83
C SER A 275 12.91 -18.53 19.63
N LYS A 276 12.80 -18.46 20.97
CA LYS A 276 13.89 -18.59 21.97
C LYS A 276 15.00 -17.51 21.89
N ARG A 277 15.25 -16.94 20.71
CA ARG A 277 16.12 -15.78 20.43
C ARG A 277 15.49 -14.92 19.32
N ILE A 278 15.92 -13.66 19.21
CA ILE A 278 15.47 -12.76 18.13
C ILE A 278 16.08 -13.23 16.80
N ILE A 279 15.24 -13.70 15.89
CA ILE A 279 15.62 -14.08 14.53
C ILE A 279 15.23 -12.94 13.58
N THR A 280 16.17 -12.53 12.74
CA THR A 280 15.96 -11.53 11.70
C THR A 280 16.01 -12.20 10.34
N GLU A 281 14.92 -12.09 9.60
CA GLU A 281 14.81 -12.61 8.25
C GLU A 281 14.77 -11.45 7.26
N ARG A 282 15.53 -11.57 6.18
CA ARG A 282 15.62 -10.58 5.11
C ARG A 282 15.38 -11.29 3.79
N ILE A 283 14.53 -10.70 2.96
CA ILE A 283 14.26 -11.15 1.61
C ILE A 283 14.57 -10.01 0.64
N SER A 284 15.22 -10.34 -0.48
CA SER A 284 15.50 -9.41 -1.57
C SER A 284 15.05 -10.06 -2.87
N LEU A 285 14.20 -9.38 -3.62
CA LEU A 285 13.67 -9.85 -4.89
C LEU A 285 14.15 -8.95 -6.02
N SER A 286 14.58 -9.55 -7.12
CA SER A 286 14.88 -8.84 -8.36
C SER A 286 14.15 -9.45 -9.54
N SER A 287 13.69 -8.60 -10.47
CA SER A 287 12.94 -9.03 -11.64
C SER A 287 13.58 -8.62 -12.95
N LYS A 288 13.49 -9.50 -13.94
CA LYS A 288 13.93 -9.23 -15.32
C LYS A 288 12.91 -9.70 -16.32
N THR A 289 12.74 -8.92 -17.38
CA THR A 289 12.01 -9.39 -18.56
C THR A 289 12.96 -10.11 -19.49
N GLN A 290 12.67 -11.37 -19.79
CA GLN A 290 13.34 -12.08 -20.88
C GLN A 290 12.61 -11.76 -22.19
N PRO A 291 13.30 -11.16 -23.18
CA PRO A 291 12.69 -10.79 -24.45
C PRO A 291 12.36 -12.03 -25.29
N ALA A 292 11.38 -11.89 -26.18
CA ALA A 292 11.00 -12.93 -27.11
C ALA A 292 12.14 -13.23 -28.10
N THR A 293 12.50 -14.50 -28.26
CA THR A 293 13.46 -14.93 -29.28
C THR A 293 12.75 -15.17 -30.60
N LYS A 294 13.22 -14.49 -31.66
CA LYS A 294 12.78 -14.76 -33.04
C LYS A 294 13.30 -16.13 -33.49
N PRO A 295 12.54 -16.86 -34.31
CA PRO A 295 12.99 -18.13 -34.87
C PRO A 295 14.24 -17.89 -35.72
N THR A 296 15.34 -18.55 -35.37
CA THR A 296 16.58 -18.61 -36.16
C THR A 296 16.58 -19.89 -36.99
N LYS A 297 17.36 -19.94 -38.08
CA LYS A 297 17.39 -21.05 -39.06
C LYS A 297 17.61 -22.46 -38.46
N THR A 298 17.97 -22.56 -37.19
CA THR A 298 18.26 -23.80 -36.46
C THR A 298 17.29 -24.13 -35.31
N LYS A 299 16.33 -23.25 -34.97
CA LYS A 299 15.30 -23.50 -33.94
C LYS A 299 13.95 -22.93 -34.39
N SER A 300 12.97 -23.83 -34.57
CA SER A 300 11.61 -23.52 -35.06
C SER A 300 10.66 -22.95 -34.00
N THR A 301 11.09 -22.79 -32.75
CA THR A 301 10.22 -22.34 -31.66
C THR A 301 10.44 -20.86 -31.33
N SER A 302 9.41 -20.04 -31.53
CA SER A 302 9.35 -18.69 -30.97
C SER A 302 8.96 -18.79 -29.51
N THR A 303 9.78 -18.24 -28.61
CA THR A 303 9.49 -18.23 -27.17
C THR A 303 8.86 -16.88 -26.82
N PRO A 304 7.68 -16.85 -26.17
CA PRO A 304 7.05 -15.60 -25.74
C PRO A 304 7.88 -14.91 -24.65
N PRO A 305 7.69 -13.58 -24.44
CA PRO A 305 8.38 -12.86 -23.39
C PRO A 305 7.99 -13.41 -22.02
N ALA A 306 8.96 -13.47 -21.11
CA ALA A 306 8.80 -14.10 -19.80
C ALA A 306 9.27 -13.21 -18.66
N TYR A 307 8.57 -13.30 -17.53
CA TYR A 307 8.93 -12.68 -16.28
C TYR A 307 9.85 -13.61 -15.49
N THR A 308 11.04 -13.12 -15.15
CA THR A 308 12.02 -13.84 -14.34
C THR A 308 12.11 -13.18 -12.98
N LEU A 309 11.90 -13.95 -11.92
CA LEU A 309 11.99 -13.49 -10.53
C LEU A 309 13.14 -14.22 -9.83
N SER A 310 14.08 -13.45 -9.30
CA SER A 310 15.20 -13.96 -8.50
C SER A 310 15.01 -13.54 -7.05
N ILE A 311 15.01 -14.53 -6.16
CA ILE A 311 14.72 -14.34 -4.74
C ILE A 311 15.96 -14.74 -3.95
N ALA A 312 16.42 -13.85 -3.09
CA ALA A 312 17.50 -14.09 -2.14
C ALA A 312 16.95 -13.97 -0.72
N TYR A 313 17.06 -15.05 0.05
CA TYR A 313 16.59 -15.13 1.43
C TYR A 313 17.77 -15.32 2.38
N VAL A 314 17.74 -14.58 3.50
CA VAL A 314 18.75 -14.66 4.56
C VAL A 314 18.06 -14.64 5.92
N ARG A 315 18.31 -15.68 6.73
CA ARG A 315 17.90 -15.79 8.13
C ARG A 315 19.12 -15.67 9.03
N SER A 316 19.06 -14.77 10.01
CA SER A 316 20.19 -14.44 10.90
C SER A 316 19.76 -14.19 12.34
N THR A 317 20.70 -14.24 13.28
CA THR A 317 20.52 -13.93 14.71
C THR A 317 21.53 -12.89 15.18
N ASN A 318 21.39 -12.43 16.44
CA ASN A 318 22.27 -11.43 17.05
C ASN A 318 22.41 -10.17 16.19
N ALA A 319 21.27 -9.62 15.76
CA ALA A 319 21.19 -8.45 14.89
C ALA A 319 21.94 -8.59 13.54
N GLY A 320 22.05 -9.80 13.01
CA GLY A 320 22.69 -10.07 11.71
C GLY A 320 24.14 -10.57 11.80
N LYS A 321 24.68 -10.73 13.01
CA LYS A 321 26.06 -11.19 13.23
C LYS A 321 26.26 -12.69 13.03
N SER A 322 25.20 -13.49 13.18
CA SER A 322 25.26 -14.95 13.01
C SER A 322 24.24 -15.41 11.97
N LEU A 323 24.72 -16.05 10.90
CA LEU A 323 23.89 -16.60 9.83
C LEU A 323 23.28 -17.93 10.25
N LEU A 324 21.97 -18.09 10.08
CA LEU A 324 21.26 -19.34 10.34
C LEU A 324 20.92 -20.11 9.06
N ALA A 325 20.43 -19.41 8.05
CA ALA A 325 20.08 -20.01 6.77
C ALA A 325 20.18 -18.97 5.65
N LYS A 326 20.46 -19.44 4.44
CA LYS A 326 20.48 -18.63 3.23
C LYS A 326 19.95 -19.47 2.09
N GLY A 327 19.10 -18.90 1.27
CA GLY A 327 18.57 -19.54 0.07
C GLY A 327 18.54 -18.57 -1.09
N LYS A 328 18.68 -19.11 -2.29
CA LYS A 328 18.47 -18.37 -3.53
C LYS A 328 17.64 -19.23 -4.46
N THR A 329 16.62 -18.63 -5.05
CA THR A 329 15.76 -19.32 -6.01
C THR A 329 15.51 -18.38 -7.17
N LYS A 330 15.58 -18.92 -8.39
CA LYS A 330 15.27 -18.19 -9.62
C LYS A 330 14.16 -18.94 -10.32
N VAL A 331 13.03 -18.27 -10.53
CA VAL A 331 11.87 -18.81 -11.23
C VAL A 331 11.56 -17.97 -12.46
N GLN A 332 11.00 -18.62 -13.48
CA GLN A 332 10.64 -17.98 -14.72
C GLN A 332 9.27 -18.46 -15.19
N ARG A 333 8.44 -17.54 -15.66
CA ARG A 333 7.16 -17.87 -16.28
C ARG A 333 6.78 -16.87 -17.35
N GLY A 334 6.14 -17.34 -18.42
CA GLY A 334 5.67 -16.48 -19.53
C GLY A 334 4.61 -15.49 -19.06
N TYR A 335 4.58 -14.28 -19.62
CA TYR A 335 3.54 -13.29 -19.28
C TYR A 335 2.13 -13.79 -19.61
N THR A 336 2.00 -14.63 -20.64
CA THR A 336 0.72 -15.25 -21.04
C THR A 336 0.11 -16.16 -19.97
N ALA A 337 0.87 -16.57 -18.96
CA ALA A 337 0.35 -17.34 -17.83
C ALA A 337 -0.35 -16.46 -16.77
N PHE A 338 -0.16 -15.13 -16.84
CA PHE A 338 -0.65 -14.19 -15.84
C PHE A 338 -1.58 -13.12 -16.43
N PHE A 339 -1.58 -12.92 -17.74
CA PHE A 339 -2.40 -11.92 -18.41
C PHE A 339 -3.32 -12.58 -19.43
N ASP A 340 -4.60 -12.21 -19.41
CA ASP A 340 -5.57 -12.63 -20.41
C ASP A 340 -5.39 -11.88 -21.75
N GLU A 341 -6.18 -12.23 -22.77
CA GLU A 341 -6.12 -11.59 -24.09
C GLU A 341 -6.46 -10.10 -24.07
N GLN A 342 -7.21 -9.65 -23.06
CA GLN A 342 -7.65 -8.28 -22.84
C GLN A 342 -6.63 -7.47 -22.01
N GLY A 343 -5.58 -8.12 -21.53
CA GLY A 343 -4.51 -7.56 -20.70
C GLY A 343 -4.85 -7.40 -19.23
N THR A 344 -5.85 -8.13 -18.76
CA THR A 344 -6.19 -8.23 -17.33
C THR A 344 -5.29 -9.25 -16.65
N MET A 345 -4.74 -8.89 -15.49
CA MET A 345 -3.88 -9.77 -14.70
C MET A 345 -4.70 -10.74 -13.84
N ASP A 346 -4.42 -12.04 -13.97
CA ASP A 346 -4.80 -13.05 -12.98
C ASP A 346 -3.87 -12.95 -11.76
N GLN A 347 -4.30 -12.13 -10.81
CA GLN A 347 -3.56 -11.88 -9.58
C GLN A 347 -3.44 -13.12 -8.70
N GLU A 348 -4.41 -14.05 -8.73
CA GLU A 348 -4.36 -15.24 -7.87
C GLU A 348 -3.28 -16.21 -8.29
N ALA A 349 -3.28 -16.53 -9.59
CA ALA A 349 -2.30 -17.42 -10.18
C ALA A 349 -0.89 -16.84 -10.02
N PHE A 350 -0.76 -15.51 -10.13
CA PHE A 350 0.51 -14.83 -9.94
C PHE A 350 0.97 -14.83 -8.48
N GLU A 351 0.11 -14.45 -7.52
CA GLU A 351 0.42 -14.44 -6.08
C GLU A 351 0.81 -15.83 -5.59
N LYS A 352 0.07 -16.88 -6.01
CA LYS A 352 0.39 -18.27 -5.68
C LYS A 352 1.77 -18.67 -6.18
N TRP A 353 2.08 -18.35 -7.44
CA TRP A 353 3.39 -18.63 -8.04
C TRP A 353 4.54 -17.91 -7.32
N VAL A 354 4.32 -16.64 -6.92
CA VAL A 354 5.30 -15.88 -6.11
C VAL A 354 5.46 -16.50 -4.72
N GLY A 355 4.36 -16.91 -4.08
CA GLY A 355 4.37 -17.59 -2.78
C GLY A 355 5.21 -18.87 -2.81
N GLU A 356 4.97 -19.75 -3.78
CA GLU A 356 5.73 -20.99 -3.97
C GLU A 356 7.24 -20.71 -4.19
N ALA A 357 7.57 -19.68 -4.97
CA ALA A 357 8.95 -19.30 -5.21
C ALA A 357 9.65 -18.76 -3.95
N VAL A 358 8.93 -17.98 -3.14
CA VAL A 358 9.42 -17.46 -1.86
C VAL A 358 9.64 -18.60 -0.85
N GLU A 359 8.70 -19.54 -0.75
CA GLU A 359 8.84 -20.73 0.10
C GLU A 359 10.03 -21.58 -0.32
N GLY A 360 10.22 -21.80 -1.62
CA GLY A 360 11.40 -22.49 -2.16
C GLY A 360 12.73 -21.83 -1.72
N ALA A 361 12.78 -20.50 -1.71
CA ALA A 361 13.94 -19.75 -1.23
C ALA A 361 14.13 -19.84 0.29
N MET A 362 13.05 -19.96 1.08
CA MET A 362 13.13 -20.15 2.54
C MET A 362 13.59 -21.55 2.92
N ASP A 363 13.15 -22.56 2.18
CA ASP A 363 13.50 -23.97 2.38
C ASP A 363 14.94 -24.30 1.93
N GLY A 364 15.62 -23.35 1.28
CA GLY A 364 16.99 -23.54 0.78
C GLY A 364 17.07 -24.52 -0.38
N LYS A 365 15.97 -24.77 -1.09
CA LYS A 365 15.98 -25.54 -2.33
C LYS A 365 16.68 -24.70 -3.39
N ASN A 366 17.96 -25.01 -3.61
CA ASN A 366 18.68 -24.53 -4.78
C ASN A 366 18.01 -25.14 -6.01
N ALA A 367 17.49 -24.28 -6.90
CA ALA A 367 17.13 -24.66 -8.26
C ALA A 367 18.30 -24.35 -9.19
#